data_AF-A0A948RDZ3-F1
#
_entry.id   AF-A0A948RDZ3-F1
#
_cell.length_a   1.000
_cell.length_b   1.000
_cell.length_c   1.000
_cell.angle_alpha   90.00
_cell.angle_beta   90.00
_cell.angle_gamma   90.00
#
_symmetry.space_group_name_H-M   'P 1'
#
loop_
_entity.id
_entity.type
_entity.pdbx_description
1 polymer ?
#
loop_
_entity_poly.entity_id
_entity_poly.type
_entity_poly.pdbx_seq_one_letter_code
_entity_poly.pdbx_strand_id
1 'polypeptide(L)' 'MRRGCIAVGEFHCDGCGKLLKHPARYLAVEEKDGVEVDEGTVVRYCVDCCLEKSYAKYRSEKGESILTFLEVEPQSE' A
#
# COMPACT_ATOMS: atom_id res chain seq x y z
N MET A 1 -10.54 1.16 -2.07
CA MET A 1 -9.98 2.39 -1.44
C MET A 1 -8.64 2.10 -0.74
N ARG A 2 -7.58 2.80 -1.14
CA ARG A 2 -6.23 2.69 -0.55
C ARG A 2 -6.02 3.69 0.60
N ARG A 3 -5.43 3.23 1.69
CA ARG A 3 -5.11 4.04 2.89
C ARG A 3 -3.63 3.90 3.25
N GLY A 4 -2.88 4.99 3.15
CA GLY A 4 -1.50 5.04 3.66
C GLY A 4 -1.49 5.13 5.18
N CYS A 5 -0.71 4.27 5.84
CA CYS A 5 -0.69 4.15 7.30
C CYS A 5 0.73 4.07 7.88
N ILE A 6 0.84 4.36 9.18
CA ILE A 6 2.06 4.19 9.98
C ILE A 6 1.75 3.16 11.07
N ALA A 7 2.59 2.13 11.20
CA ALA A 7 2.44 1.11 12.21
C ALA A 7 2.60 1.73 13.62
N VAL A 8 1.65 1.50 14.50
CA VAL A 8 1.74 1.89 15.93
C VAL A 8 2.17 0.69 16.80
N GLY A 9 1.86 -0.54 16.35
CA GLY A 9 2.29 -1.79 16.96
C GLY A 9 3.05 -2.69 15.99
N GLU A 10 3.11 -3.97 16.31
CA GLU A 10 3.77 -4.98 15.47
C GLU A 10 2.72 -5.80 14.71
N PHE A 11 2.91 -5.98 13.40
CA PHE A 11 2.07 -6.86 12.58
C PHE A 11 2.83 -7.37 11.36
N HIS A 12 2.34 -8.42 10.70
CA HIS A 12 2.98 -8.99 9.52
C HIS A 12 2.37 -8.45 8.23
N CYS A 13 3.21 -8.19 7.21
CA CYS A 13 2.77 -7.92 5.85
C CYS A 13 1.99 -9.12 5.30
N ASP A 14 0.80 -8.89 4.76
CA ASP A 14 -0.04 -9.96 4.18
C ASP A 14 0.55 -10.51 2.86
N GLY A 15 1.50 -9.81 2.23
CA GLY A 15 2.17 -10.26 1.00
C GLY A 15 3.41 -11.11 1.26
N CYS A 16 4.38 -10.57 2.00
CA CYS A 16 5.69 -11.22 2.19
C CYS A 16 5.92 -11.78 3.60
N GLY A 17 4.96 -11.62 4.52
CA GLY A 17 5.10 -12.06 5.91
C GLY A 17 6.13 -11.27 6.74
N LYS A 18 6.74 -10.21 6.21
CA LYS A 18 7.68 -9.36 6.94
C LYS A 18 7.02 -8.75 8.17
N LEU A 19 7.70 -8.78 9.32
CA LEU A 19 7.24 -8.09 10.52
C LEU A 19 7.46 -6.57 10.38
N LEU A 20 6.38 -5.79 10.41
CA LEU A 20 6.41 -4.34 10.53
C LEU A 20 6.23 -3.95 11.99
N LYS A 21 6.99 -2.94 12.43
CA LYS A 21 6.93 -2.34 13.76
C LYS A 21 6.87 -0.83 13.62
N HIS A 22 6.43 -0.11 14.64
CA HIS A 22 6.50 1.34 14.66
C HIS A 22 7.93 1.85 14.37
N PRO A 23 8.15 2.85 13.48
CA PRO A 23 7.18 3.64 12.70
C PRO A 23 7.08 3.22 11.22
N ALA A 24 7.10 1.92 10.92
CA ALA A 24 7.08 1.43 9.54
C ALA A 24 5.80 1.88 8.79
N ARG A 25 5.98 2.30 7.53
CA ARG A 25 4.88 2.68 6.63
C ARG A 25 4.32 1.45 5.94
N TYR A 26 3.01 1.46 5.71
CA TYR A 26 2.31 0.41 4.98
C TYR A 26 1.06 0.94 4.29
N LEU A 27 0.48 0.14 3.41
CA LEU A 27 -0.78 0.42 2.74
C LEU A 27 -1.85 -0.55 3.23
N ALA A 28 -3.00 -0.04 3.63
CA ALA A 28 -4.21 -0.82 3.81
C ALA A 28 -5.11 -0.66 2.57
N VAL A 29 -5.49 -1.76 1.94
CA VAL A 29 -6.32 -1.78 0.72
C VAL A 29 -7.39 -2.86 0.86
N GLU A 30 -8.56 -2.60 0.30
CA GLU A 30 -9.65 -3.58 0.17
C GLU A 30 -9.35 -4.46 -1.03
N GLU A 31 -9.09 -5.76 -0.83
CA GLU A 31 -8.88 -6.73 -1.90
C GLU A 31 -9.89 -7.88 -1.85
N LYS A 32 -10.17 -8.45 -3.02
CA LYS A 32 -10.81 -9.75 -3.21
C LYS A 32 -10.03 -10.53 -4.25
N ASP A 33 -9.59 -11.75 -3.91
CA ASP A 33 -8.79 -12.61 -4.79
C ASP A 33 -7.52 -11.91 -5.35
N GLY A 34 -6.89 -11.04 -4.55
CA GLY A 34 -5.68 -10.29 -4.91
C GLY A 34 -5.90 -9.09 -5.83
N VAL A 35 -7.16 -8.74 -6.12
CA VAL A 35 -7.57 -7.58 -6.91
C VAL A 35 -8.21 -6.55 -5.99
N GLU A 36 -7.85 -5.28 -6.17
CA GLU A 36 -8.48 -4.20 -5.41
C GLU A 36 -9.96 -4.05 -5.79
N VAL A 37 -10.81 -3.95 -4.77
CA VAL A 37 -12.26 -3.75 -4.90
C VAL A 37 -12.73 -2.66 -3.94
N ASP A 38 -13.94 -2.13 -4.14
CA ASP A 38 -14.48 -1.12 -3.23
C ASP A 38 -14.85 -1.69 -1.85
N GLU A 39 -15.37 -2.92 -1.83
CA GLU A 39 -15.77 -3.63 -0.62
C GLU A 39 -15.20 -5.05 -0.66
N GLY A 40 -14.21 -5.32 0.21
CA GLY A 40 -13.46 -6.57 0.22
C GLY A 40 -12.94 -6.91 1.61
N THR A 41 -11.84 -7.66 1.64
CA THR A 41 -11.08 -7.85 2.89
C THR A 41 -9.93 -6.86 2.93
N VAL A 42 -9.77 -6.19 4.07
CA VAL A 42 -8.61 -5.32 4.30
C VAL A 42 -7.35 -6.17 4.38
N VAL A 43 -6.45 -5.95 3.43
CA VAL A 43 -5.09 -6.47 3.45
C VAL A 43 -4.09 -5.33 3.68
N ARG A 44 -2.95 -5.66 4.28
CA ARG A 44 -1.91 -4.72 4.71
C ARG A 44 -0.58 -5.09 4.08
N TYR A 45 -0.09 -4.24 3.18
CA TYR A 45 1.17 -4.44 2.48
C TYR A 45 2.25 -3.48 2.96
N CYS A 46 3.47 -4.00 3.17
CA CYS A 46 4.64 -3.15 3.34
C CYS A 46 4.92 -2.34 2.06
N VAL A 47 5.77 -1.32 2.18
CA VAL A 47 6.18 -0.48 1.04
C VAL A 47 6.75 -1.33 -0.11
N ASP A 48 7.56 -2.35 0.19
CA ASP A 48 8.18 -3.21 -0.82
C ASP A 48 7.11 -3.93 -1.68
N CYS A 49 6.15 -4.62 -1.04
CA CYS A 49 5.05 -5.27 -1.75
C CYS A 49 4.14 -4.27 -2.48
N CYS A 50 3.99 -3.05 -1.97
CA CYS A 50 3.24 -2.00 -2.67
C CYS A 50 3.94 -1.57 -3.96
N LEU A 51 5.28 -1.52 -3.98
CA LEU A 51 6.05 -1.20 -5.18
C LEU A 51 5.94 -2.32 -6.20
N GLU A 52 6.03 -3.59 -5.76
CA GLU A 52 5.88 -4.76 -6.63
C GLU A 52 4.47 -4.84 -7.25
N LYS A 53 3.42 -4.57 -6.46
CA LYS A 53 2.02 -4.53 -6.93
C LYS A 53 1.66 -3.26 -7.70
N SER A 54 2.60 -2.32 -7.89
CA SER A 54 2.33 -1.00 -8.49
C SER A 54 1.26 -0.19 -7.75
N TYR A 55 1.05 -0.45 -6.47
CA TYR A 55 0.19 0.34 -5.58
C TYR A 55 0.89 1.59 -5.07
N ALA A 56 2.22 1.58 -5.06
CA ALA A 56 3.04 2.73 -4.75
C ALA A 56 4.14 2.91 -5.79
N LYS A 57 4.65 4.14 -5.91
CA LYS A 57 5.87 4.43 -6.66
C LYS A 57 6.62 5.59 -6.04
N TYR A 58 7.94 5.60 -6.23
CA TYR A 58 8.73 6.78 -5.94
C TYR A 58 8.66 7.76 -7.11
N ARG A 59 8.47 9.05 -6.80
CA ARG A 59 8.61 10.14 -7.75
C ARG A 59 9.64 11.14 -7.22
N SER A 60 10.39 11.73 -8.14
CA SER A 60 11.29 12.83 -7.80
C SER A 60 10.54 14.15 -7.92
N GLU A 61 10.46 14.89 -6.83
CA GLU A 61 9.85 16.22 -6.81
C GLU A 61 10.80 17.20 -6.13
N LYS A 62 11.16 18.29 -6.81
CA LYS A 62 12.14 19.28 -6.33
C LYS A 62 13.48 18.68 -5.84
N GLY A 63 13.89 17.55 -6.41
CA GLY A 63 15.13 16.85 -6.04
C GLY A 63 14.99 15.85 -4.89
N GLU A 64 13.80 15.72 -4.29
CA GLU A 64 13.52 14.75 -3.23
C GLU A 64 12.73 13.55 -3.77
N SER A 65 13.01 12.35 -3.24
CA SER A 65 12.26 11.14 -3.58
C SER A 65 11.05 10.99 -2.67
N ILE A 66 9.86 11.13 -3.24
CA ILE A 66 8.57 11.04 -2.55
C ILE A 66 7.92 9.70 -2.89
N LEU A 67 7.54 8.94 -1.85
CA LEU A 67 6.70 7.75 -2.01
C LEU A 67 5.26 8.18 -2.17
N THR A 68 4.65 7.86 -3.31
CA THR A 68 3.24 8.16 -3.60
C THR A 68 2.48 6.85 -3.74
N PHE A 69 1.40 6.69 -2.97
CA PHE A 69 0.40 5.65 -3.21
C PHE A 69 -0.50 6.12 -4.35
N LEU A 70 -0.67 5.29 -5.37
CA LEU A 70 -1.49 5.64 -6.54
C LEU A 70 -2.97 5.52 -6.18
N GLU A 71 -3.77 6.53 -6.51
CA GLU A 71 -5.23 6.37 -6.61
C GLU A 71 -5.53 5.56 -7.87
N VAL A 72 -6.52 4.68 -7.79
CA VAL A 72 -7.05 3.99 -8.96
C VAL A 72 -7.73 5.06 -9.81
N GLU A 73 -7.21 5.37 -11.00
CA GLU A 73 -7.94 6.22 -11.94
C GLU A 73 -9.25 5.49 -12.28
N PRO A 74 -10.44 6.10 -12.08
CA PRO A 74 -11.68 5.47 -12.48
C PRO A 74 -11.59 5.24 -14.00
N GLN A 75 -11.76 3.99 -14.43
CA GLN A 75 -11.92 3.71 -15.85
C GLN A 75 -13.26 4.32 -16.27
N SER A 76 -13.19 5.52 -16.85
CA SER A 76 -14.31 6.13 -17.54
C SER A 76 -14.68 5.23 -18.71
N GLU A 77 -15.87 4.64 -18.62
CA GLU A 77 -16.56 3.89 -19.67
C GLU A 77 -17.05 4.84 -20.78
#